data_AF-A0A7V9BSR0-F1
#
_entry.id   AF-A0A7V9BSR0-F1
#
_cell.length_a   1.000
_cell.length_b   1.000
_cell.length_c   1.000
_cell.angle_alpha   90.00
_cell.angle_beta   90.00
_cell.angle_gamma   90.00
#
_symmetry.space_group_name_H-M   'P 1'
#
loop_
_entity.id
_entity.type
_entity.pdbx_description
1 polymer ?
#
loop_
_entity_poly.entity_id
_entity_poly.type
_entity_poly.pdbx_seq_one_letter_code
_entity_poly.pdbx_strand_id
1 'polypeptide(L)'
;MDRITDKHLDGLCRVLNGGDVEIWTRQEDGSLKATVGAYYIDGAYGGVALYRMSNQGGGVSDVFSVGHRTKRDLYEMIRAFIVGRESAHEV
;
A
#
# COMPACT_ATOMS: atom_id res chain seq x y z
N MET A 1 -9.18 18.78 -14.54
CA MET A 1 -8.32 17.92 -13.69
C MET A 1 -8.91 16.53 -13.68
N ASP A 2 -8.14 15.51 -14.05
CA ASP A 2 -8.68 14.15 -14.22
C ASP A 2 -8.96 13.46 -12.89
N ARG A 3 -10.00 12.63 -12.86
CA ARG A 3 -10.42 11.88 -11.66
C ARG A 3 -9.41 10.78 -11.35
N ILE A 4 -8.96 10.73 -10.09
CA ILE A 4 -8.18 9.60 -9.57
C ILE A 4 -9.13 8.47 -9.16
N THR A 5 -8.85 7.26 -9.65
CA THR A 5 -9.64 6.06 -9.41
C THR A 5 -8.86 5.07 -8.55
N ASP A 6 -9.53 4.05 -8.01
CA ASP A 6 -8.86 2.99 -7.24
C ASP A 6 -7.81 2.27 -8.09
N LYS A 7 -8.10 2.05 -9.39
CA LYS A 7 -7.13 1.46 -10.33
C LYS A 7 -5.81 2.24 -10.43
N HIS A 8 -5.83 3.56 -10.27
CA HIS A 8 -4.60 4.35 -10.24
C HIS A 8 -3.80 4.08 -8.96
N LEU A 9 -4.48 3.96 -7.81
CA LEU A 9 -3.84 3.63 -6.53
C LEU A 9 -3.31 2.20 -6.53
N ASP A 10 -4.08 1.24 -7.05
CA ASP A 10 -3.69 -0.15 -7.20
C ASP A 10 -2.43 -0.28 -8.09
N GLY A 11 -2.37 0.49 -9.17
CA GLY A 11 -1.20 0.56 -10.04
C GLY A 11 0.06 1.03 -9.31
N LEU A 12 -0.04 2.09 -8.49
CA LEU A 12 1.09 2.54 -7.68
C LEU A 12 1.46 1.54 -6.58
N CYS A 13 0.48 0.89 -5.97
CA CYS A 13 0.69 -0.16 -4.98
C CYS A 13 1.45 -1.36 -5.58
N ARG A 14 1.11 -1.75 -6.81
CA ARG A 14 1.81 -2.79 -7.57
C ARG A 14 3.28 -2.42 -7.80
N VAL A 15 3.56 -1.16 -8.15
CA VAL A 15 4.94 -0.66 -8.29
C VAL A 15 5.70 -0.75 -6.96
N LEU A 16 5.08 -0.39 -5.84
CA LEU A 16 5.71 -0.52 -4.52
C LEU A 16 6.07 -1.96 -4.16
N ASN A 17 5.19 -2.90 -4.51
CA ASN A 17 5.34 -4.34 -4.29
C ASN A 17 6.25 -5.04 -5.30
N GLY A 18 6.68 -4.37 -6.37
CA GLY A 18 7.45 -4.99 -7.46
C GLY A 18 6.64 -5.97 -8.31
N GLY A 19 5.31 -5.92 -8.25
CA GLY A 19 4.43 -6.88 -8.93
C GLY A 19 3.12 -7.14 -8.19
N ASP A 20 2.39 -8.14 -8.65
CA ASP A 20 1.20 -8.64 -7.97
C ASP A 20 1.62 -9.45 -6.75
N VAL A 21 1.07 -9.11 -5.58
CA VAL A 21 1.38 -9.77 -4.30
C VAL A 21 0.08 -10.16 -3.63
N GLU A 22 0.01 -11.41 -3.19
CA GLU A 22 -1.06 -11.88 -2.32
C GLU A 22 -0.78 -11.37 -0.90
N ILE A 23 -1.70 -10.58 -0.36
CA ILE A 23 -1.53 -9.94 0.96
C ILE A 23 -1.71 -10.96 2.10
N TRP A 24 -2.60 -11.94 1.89
CA TRP A 24 -2.96 -12.96 2.86
C TRP A 24 -2.99 -14.33 2.20
N THR A 25 -2.14 -15.23 2.67
CA THR A 25 -2.09 -16.61 2.16
C THR A 25 -2.64 -17.56 3.22
N ARG A 26 -3.59 -18.40 2.82
CA ARG A 26 -4.15 -19.45 3.66
C ARG A 26 -3.18 -20.63 3.75
N GLN A 27 -2.88 -21.03 4.97
CA GLN A 27 -2.01 -22.16 5.27
C GLN A 27 -2.80 -23.48 5.32
N GLU A 28 -2.10 -24.61 5.30
CA GLU A 28 -2.69 -25.95 5.39
C GLU A 28 -3.50 -26.17 6.68
N ASP A 29 -3.08 -25.54 7.78
CA ASP A 29 -3.77 -25.57 9.08
C ASP A 29 -5.01 -24.66 9.15
N GLY A 30 -5.33 -23.98 8.05
CA GLY A 30 -6.45 -23.06 7.94
C GLY A 30 -6.18 -21.65 8.44
N SER A 31 -5.01 -21.37 9.03
CA SER A 31 -4.61 -20.02 9.45
C SER A 31 -4.33 -19.11 8.25
N LEU A 32 -4.48 -17.79 8.45
CA LEU A 32 -4.08 -16.78 7.46
C LEU A 32 -2.75 -16.17 7.89
N LYS A 33 -1.80 -16.13 6.96
CA LYS A 33 -0.52 -15.42 7.16
C LYS A 33 -0.41 -14.24 6.23
N ALA A 34 -0.08 -13.09 6.81
CA ALA A 34 0.18 -11.88 6.05
C ALA A 34 1.56 -11.93 5.40
N THR A 35 1.64 -11.44 4.16
CA THR A 35 2.90 -11.24 3.46
C THR A 35 3.60 -10.00 4.02
N VAL A 36 4.55 -10.24 4.93
CA VAL A 36 5.31 -9.16 5.60
C VAL A 36 6.03 -8.30 4.56
N GLY A 37 5.89 -6.99 4.72
CA GLY A 37 6.47 -5.99 3.84
C GLY A 37 5.61 -5.61 2.64
N ALA A 38 4.53 -6.35 2.34
CA ALA A 38 3.62 -6.03 1.26
C ALA A 38 2.81 -4.77 1.57
N TYR A 39 2.61 -3.95 0.54
CA TYR A 39 1.78 -2.75 0.56
C TYR A 39 0.38 -3.07 0.05
N TYR A 40 -0.64 -2.42 0.61
CA TYR A 40 -2.00 -2.46 0.11
C TYR A 40 -2.76 -1.16 0.40
N ILE A 41 -3.80 -0.89 -0.39
CA ILE A 41 -4.68 0.26 -0.20
C ILE A 41 -5.82 -0.15 0.72
N ASP A 42 -6.02 0.59 1.80
CA ASP A 42 -7.13 0.42 2.71
C ASP A 42 -8.14 1.56 2.53
N GLY A 43 -9.42 1.24 2.62
CA GLY A 43 -10.52 2.20 2.46
C GLY A 43 -11.39 2.25 3.71
N ALA A 44 -11.50 3.42 4.33
CA ALA A 44 -12.41 3.66 5.45
C ALA A 44 -12.92 5.11 5.45
N TYR A 45 -14.13 5.32 5.97
CA TYR A 45 -14.73 6.65 6.16
C TYR A 45 -14.79 7.51 4.88
N GLY A 46 -14.84 6.88 3.70
CA GLY A 46 -14.83 7.55 2.40
C GLY A 46 -13.44 8.01 1.92
N GLY A 47 -12.39 7.76 2.69
CA GLY A 47 -10.99 7.99 2.31
C GLY A 47 -10.22 6.70 2.06
N VAL A 48 -8.95 6.85 1.71
CA VAL A 48 -8.01 5.77 1.42
C VAL A 48 -6.67 6.00 2.11
N ALA A 49 -5.99 4.94 2.52
CA ALA A 49 -4.66 4.96 3.12
C ALA A 49 -3.75 3.89 2.48
N LEU A 50 -2.44 4.13 2.51
CA LEU A 50 -1.44 3.12 2.15
C LEU A 50 -0.95 2.42 3.42
N TYR A 51 -1.23 1.13 3.53
CA TYR A 51 -0.70 0.30 4.62
C TYR A 51 0.39 -0.63 4.14
N ARG A 52 1.31 -0.93 5.06
CA ARG A 52 2.33 -1.97 4.89
C ARG A 52 2.14 -3.04 5.96
N MET A 53 2.16 -4.30 5.54
CA MET A 53 2.17 -5.45 6.47
C MET A 53 3.45 -5.48 7.28
N SER A 54 3.33 -5.50 8.60
CA SER A 54 4.44 -5.40 9.55
C SER A 54 4.77 -6.73 10.22
N ASN A 55 3.82 -7.68 10.28
CA ASN A 55 4.07 -9.04 10.78
C ASN A 55 3.11 -10.07 10.15
N GLN A 56 3.41 -11.36 10.32
CA GLN A 56 2.61 -12.45 9.76
C GLN A 56 1.20 -12.57 10.38
N GLY A 57 0.98 -11.97 11.56
CA GLY A 57 -0.30 -12.00 12.28
C GLY A 57 -1.25 -10.88 11.91
N GLY A 58 -0.92 -10.05 10.91
CA GLY A 58 -1.79 -8.97 10.44
C GLY A 58 -1.55 -7.59 11.02
N GLY A 59 -0.48 -7.40 11.78
CA GLY A 59 -0.07 -6.06 12.16
C GLY A 59 0.27 -5.24 10.91
N VAL A 60 -0.21 -4.01 10.85
CA VAL A 60 0.01 -3.09 9.73
C VAL A 60 0.52 -1.75 10.22
N SER A 61 1.17 -1.00 9.33
CA SER A 61 1.63 0.36 9.59
C SER A 61 1.13 1.31 8.52
N ASP A 62 0.60 2.46 8.95
CA ASP A 62 0.35 3.62 8.08
C ASP A 62 1.68 4.16 7.58
N VAL A 63 1.92 4.01 6.27
CA VAL A 63 3.17 4.41 5.64
C VAL A 63 3.40 5.91 5.79
N PHE A 64 2.32 6.69 5.82
CA PHE A 64 2.40 8.16 5.89
C PHE A 64 2.01 8.72 7.25
N SER A 65 1.44 7.90 8.13
CA SER A 65 0.96 8.31 9.47
C SER A 65 -0.01 9.50 9.42
N VAL A 66 -0.91 9.52 8.41
CA VAL A 66 -1.92 10.57 8.21
C VAL A 66 -3.36 10.03 8.16
N GLY A 67 -3.54 8.72 8.33
CA GLY A 67 -4.82 8.05 8.19
C GLY A 67 -5.39 8.10 6.77
N HIS A 68 -6.71 7.93 6.66
CA HIS A 68 -7.42 7.94 5.37
C HIS A 68 -7.53 9.35 4.80
N ARG A 69 -7.08 9.51 3.55
CA ARG A 69 -7.09 10.78 2.80
C ARG A 69 -7.93 10.65 1.54
N THR A 70 -8.09 11.74 0.78
CA THR A 70 -8.71 11.66 -0.54
C THR A 70 -7.84 10.80 -1.47
N LYS A 71 -8.46 10.16 -2.48
CA LYS A 71 -7.71 9.38 -3.48
C LYS A 71 -6.65 10.21 -4.19
N ARG A 72 -6.93 11.51 -4.40
CA ARG A 72 -5.97 12.43 -5.02
C ARG A 72 -4.77 12.70 -4.11
N ASP A 73 -5.01 13.00 -2.83
CA ASP A 73 -3.94 13.21 -1.86
C ASP A 73 -3.05 11.96 -1.78
N LEU A 74 -3.66 10.79 -1.60
CA LEU A 74 -2.90 9.54 -1.47
C LEU A 74 -2.11 9.24 -2.74
N TYR A 75 -2.68 9.47 -3.93
CA TYR A 75 -1.99 9.26 -5.20
C TYR A 75 -0.71 10.10 -5.30
N GLU A 76 -0.77 11.41 -5.00
CA GLU A 76 0.42 12.27 -5.06
C GLU A 76 1.45 11.87 -3.99
N MET A 77 1.00 11.50 -2.79
CA MET A 77 1.89 11.05 -1.71
C MET A 77 2.63 9.76 -2.08
N ILE A 78 1.94 8.77 -2.64
CA ILE A 78 2.57 7.52 -3.10
C ILE A 78 3.56 7.79 -4.23
N ARG A 79 3.23 8.66 -5.18
CA ARG A 79 4.18 9.03 -6.26
C ARG A 79 5.45 9.67 -5.69
N ALA A 80 5.31 10.64 -4.79
CA ALA A 80 6.45 11.28 -4.14
C ALA A 80 7.30 10.26 -3.36
N PHE A 81 6.66 9.30 -2.69
CA PHE A 81 7.33 8.22 -1.97
C PHE A 81 8.12 7.28 -2.89
N ILE A 82 7.54 6.89 -4.03
CA ILE A 82 8.24 6.05 -5.03
C ILE A 82 9.49 6.77 -5.54
N VAL A 83 9.35 8.03 -5.96
CA VAL A 83 10.47 8.85 -6.47
C VAL A 83 11.55 8.99 -5.40
N GLY A 84 11.17 9.31 -4.16
CA GLY A 84 12.13 9.43 -3.05
C GLY A 84 12.87 8.12 -2.76
N ARG A 85 12.20 6.97 -2.86
CA ARG A 85 12.81 5.64 -2.70
C ARG A 85 13.80 5.33 -3.82
N GLU A 86 13.46 5.68 -5.06
CA GLU A 86 14.35 5.49 -6.22
C GLU A 86 15.60 6.37 -6.10
N SER A 87 15.45 7.65 -5.79
CA SER A 87 16.57 8.56 -5.58
C SER A 87 17.48 8.15 -4.41
N ALA A 88 16.93 7.49 -3.38
CA ALA A 88 17.72 6.97 -2.26
C ALA A 88 18.53 5.70 -2.60
N HIS A 89 18.21 4.99 -3.68
CA HIS A 89 18.97 3.83 -4.15
C HIS A 89 20.08 4.20 -5.17
N GLU A 90 20.07 5.43 -5.68
CA GLU A 90 21.08 5.94 -6.64
C GLU A 90 22.35 6.48 -5.96
N VAL A 91 22.43 6.41 -4.62
CA VAL A 91 23.58 6.80 -3.78
C VAL A 91 24.30 5.59 -3.19
#